data_AF-D3FAC8-F1
#
_entry.id   AF-D3FAC8-F1
#
_cell.length_a   1.000
_cell.length_b   1.000
_cell.length_c   1.000
_cell.angle_alpha   90.00
_cell.angle_beta   90.00
_cell.angle_gamma   90.00
#
_symmetry.space_group_name_H-M   'P 1'
#
loop_
_entity.id
_entity.type
_entity.pdbx_description
1 polymer ?
#
loop_
_entity_poly.entity_id
_entity_poly.type
_entity_poly.pdbx_seq_one_letter_code
_entity_poly.pdbx_strand_id
1 'polypeptide(L)'
;MTTATFLALLAGAVTGPLVPTAQVVRAYAGVTCRVPNSIACDRIGIAVDVRPRPLRAAAFFGVRRVALARHGGASYWSGQLRDAGIDRMLLADVPLIQARVVATFRDGHRETLPVLTPLRLGWG
;
A
#
# COMPACT_ATOMS: atom_id res chain seq x y z
N MET A 1 -14.61 16.53 -63.74
CA MET A 1 -15.29 15.35 -63.17
C MET A 1 -14.43 14.80 -62.05
N THR A 2 -15.00 14.72 -60.83
CA THR A 2 -14.75 13.73 -59.73
C THR A 2 -13.32 13.57 -59.18
N THR A 3 -13.00 13.62 -57.88
CA THR A 3 -13.74 13.77 -56.61
C THR A 3 -12.70 14.04 -55.51
N ALA A 4 -12.93 15.04 -54.66
CA ALA A 4 -12.13 15.24 -53.44
C ALA A 4 -12.58 14.24 -52.37
N THR A 5 -11.67 13.38 -51.90
CA THR A 5 -11.95 12.46 -50.78
C THR A 5 -11.37 13.08 -49.51
N PHE A 6 -12.23 13.76 -48.74
CA PHE A 6 -11.94 14.18 -47.37
C PHE A 6 -12.18 12.99 -46.44
N LEU A 7 -11.12 12.40 -45.89
CA LEU A 7 -11.21 11.44 -44.79
C LEU A 7 -11.13 12.23 -43.47
N ALA A 8 -12.30 12.52 -42.90
CA ALA A 8 -12.43 12.98 -41.53
C ALA A 8 -12.17 11.79 -40.59
N LEU A 9 -10.97 11.76 -39.99
CA LEU A 9 -10.67 10.83 -38.91
C LEU A 9 -11.41 11.33 -37.65
N LEU A 10 -12.44 10.60 -37.24
CA LEU A 10 -13.13 10.78 -35.97
C LEU A 10 -12.14 10.51 -34.83
N ALA A 11 -11.65 11.57 -34.19
CA ALA A 11 -11.01 11.51 -32.90
C ALA A 11 -12.08 11.21 -31.84
N GLY A 12 -12.42 9.92 -31.68
CA GLY A 12 -13.18 9.42 -30.56
C GLY A 12 -12.33 9.50 -29.29
N ALA A 13 -12.33 10.67 -28.63
CA ALA A 13 -11.83 10.78 -27.28
C ALA A 13 -12.71 9.91 -26.38
N VAL A 14 -12.22 8.72 -26.02
CA VAL A 14 -12.83 7.87 -25.01
C VAL A 14 -12.65 8.58 -23.67
N THR A 15 -13.56 9.51 -23.35
CA THR A 15 -13.73 10.02 -21.99
C THR A 15 -14.38 8.93 -21.16
N GLY A 16 -13.61 7.90 -20.82
CA GLY A 16 -13.95 7.05 -19.69
C GLY A 16 -14.01 7.93 -18.43
N PRO A 17 -14.81 7.57 -17.42
CA PRO A 17 -14.81 8.30 -16.15
C PRO A 17 -13.36 8.33 -15.63
N LEU A 18 -12.85 9.53 -15.36
CA LEU A 18 -11.59 9.74 -14.64
C LEU A 18 -11.79 9.19 -13.22
N VAL A 19 -11.57 7.89 -13.02
CA VAL A 19 -11.52 7.31 -11.69
C VAL A 19 -10.29 7.92 -11.03
N PRO A 20 -10.43 8.69 -9.94
CA PRO A 20 -9.28 9.27 -9.27
C PRO A 20 -8.38 8.13 -8.79
N THR A 21 -7.16 8.05 -9.34
CA THR A 21 -6.19 7.02 -8.98
C THR A 21 -5.88 7.13 -7.49
N ALA A 22 -5.97 6.01 -6.78
CA ALA A 22 -5.60 6.01 -5.39
C ALA A 22 -4.09 6.09 -5.21
N GLN A 23 -3.68 6.63 -4.08
CA GLN A 23 -2.29 6.82 -3.72
C GLN A 23 -2.08 6.64 -2.23
N VAL A 24 -0.90 6.12 -1.87
CA VAL A 24 -0.42 6.08 -0.50
C VAL A 24 0.29 7.41 -0.24
N VAL A 25 -0.35 8.29 0.55
CA VAL A 25 0.21 9.62 0.83
C VAL A 25 1.27 9.58 1.93
N ARG A 26 1.18 8.60 2.84
CA ARG A 26 2.17 8.33 3.89
C ARG A 26 2.21 6.85 4.20
N ALA A 27 3.41 6.33 4.44
CA ALA A 27 3.62 4.96 4.89
C ALA A 27 4.68 4.92 6.00
N TYR A 28 4.41 4.13 7.02
CA TYR A 28 5.34 3.85 8.11
C TYR A 28 5.39 2.34 8.30
N ALA A 29 6.59 1.79 8.43
CA ALA A 29 6.79 0.41 8.82
C ALA A 29 7.74 0.34 10.01
N GLY A 30 7.46 -0.59 10.91
CA GLY A 30 8.28 -0.79 12.09
C GLY A 30 8.34 -2.24 12.51
N VAL A 31 9.38 -2.60 13.22
CA VAL A 31 9.51 -3.93 13.83
C VAL A 31 9.13 -3.88 15.30
N THR A 32 8.43 -4.92 15.76
CA THR A 32 8.25 -5.19 17.19
C THR A 32 8.91 -6.52 17.51
N CYS A 33 9.51 -6.60 18.69
CA CYS A 33 10.09 -7.81 19.21
C CYS A 33 9.15 -8.41 20.26
N ARG A 34 9.03 -9.73 20.31
CA ARG A 34 8.19 -10.42 21.32
C ARG A 34 8.61 -10.11 22.76
N VAL A 35 9.91 -9.93 22.97
CA VAL A 35 10.53 -9.60 24.27
C VAL A 35 11.17 -8.20 24.18
N PRO A 36 10.96 -7.31 25.17
CA PRO A 36 11.65 -6.03 25.21
C PRO A 36 13.17 -6.18 25.12
N ASN A 37 13.84 -5.28 24.39
CA ASN A 37 15.30 -5.27 24.19
C ASN A 37 15.89 -6.54 23.53
N SER A 38 15.06 -7.36 22.86
CA SER A 38 15.54 -8.48 22.07
C SER A 38 15.99 -8.04 20.68
N ILE A 39 17.05 -8.68 20.17
CA ILE A 39 17.47 -8.55 18.77
C ILE A 39 16.71 -9.49 17.82
N ALA A 40 15.93 -10.43 18.37
CA ALA A 40 15.08 -11.35 17.61
C ALA A 40 13.68 -10.77 17.44
N CYS A 41 13.57 -9.72 16.62
CA CYS A 41 12.30 -9.03 16.41
C CYS A 41 11.48 -9.74 15.34
N ASP A 42 10.48 -10.52 15.75
CA ASP A 42 9.73 -11.44 14.89
C ASP A 42 8.48 -10.82 14.25
N ARG A 43 8.24 -9.50 14.36
CA ARG A 43 7.02 -8.88 13.83
C ARG A 43 7.31 -7.62 13.04
N ILE A 44 6.59 -7.46 11.94
CA ILE A 44 6.59 -6.23 11.13
C ILE A 44 5.18 -5.67 11.18
N GLY A 45 5.04 -4.40 11.51
CA GLY A 45 3.82 -3.68 11.24
C GLY A 45 3.97 -2.60 10.20
N ILE A 46 2.83 -2.26 9.59
CA ILE A 46 2.71 -1.26 8.55
C ILE A 46 1.49 -0.39 8.78
N ALA A 47 1.68 0.92 8.65
CA ALA A 47 0.63 1.93 8.69
C ALA A 47 0.67 2.73 7.39
N VAL A 48 -0.48 2.92 6.75
CA VAL A 48 -0.62 3.64 5.49
C VAL A 48 -1.80 4.60 5.53
N ASP A 49 -1.61 5.81 5.04
CA ASP A 49 -2.70 6.73 4.70
C ASP A 49 -2.93 6.64 3.19
N VAL A 50 -4.14 6.26 2.79
CA VAL A 50 -4.54 6.04 1.40
C VAL A 50 -5.61 7.04 1.00
N ARG A 51 -5.42 7.70 -0.14
CA ARG A 51 -6.34 8.69 -0.70
C ARG A 51 -6.72 8.32 -2.15
N PRO A 52 -8.01 8.36 -2.54
CA PRO A 52 -9.18 8.59 -1.68
C PRO A 52 -9.32 7.49 -0.62
N ARG A 53 -10.23 7.68 0.35
CA ARG A 53 -10.31 6.76 1.49
C ARG A 53 -10.91 5.41 1.07
N PRO A 54 -10.23 4.28 1.27
CA PRO A 54 -10.81 2.97 0.96
C PRO A 54 -11.85 2.53 2.01
N LEU A 55 -12.69 1.58 1.63
CA LEU A 55 -13.59 0.85 2.53
C LEU A 55 -12.85 -0.26 3.29
N ARG A 56 -11.90 -0.91 2.64
CA ARG A 56 -11.05 -1.97 3.20
C ARG A 56 -9.64 -1.87 2.62
N ALA A 57 -8.64 -2.24 3.41
CA ALA A 57 -7.26 -2.33 2.94
C ALA A 57 -6.57 -3.58 3.49
N ALA A 58 -5.65 -4.13 2.70
CA ALA A 58 -4.75 -5.20 3.13
C ALA A 58 -3.34 -4.90 2.62
N ALA A 59 -2.32 -5.20 3.41
CA ALA A 59 -0.93 -5.14 2.99
C ALA A 59 -0.41 -6.54 2.66
N PHE A 60 0.52 -6.61 1.73
CA PHE A 60 1.21 -7.82 1.33
C PHE A 60 2.71 -7.61 1.38
N PHE A 61 3.41 -8.48 2.11
CA PHE A 61 4.87 -8.59 2.10
C PHE A 61 5.22 -9.87 1.33
N GLY A 62 5.60 -9.73 0.07
CA GLY A 62 5.67 -10.87 -0.86
C GLY A 62 4.30 -11.55 -1.02
N VAL A 63 4.21 -12.83 -0.60
CA VAL A 63 2.99 -13.65 -0.61
C VAL A 63 2.17 -13.56 0.69
N ARG A 64 2.70 -12.91 1.73
CA ARG A 64 2.10 -12.91 3.06
C ARG A 64 1.15 -11.73 3.21
N ARG A 65 -0.10 -12.00 3.58
CA ARG A 65 -1.16 -11.00 3.71
C ARG A 65 -1.34 -10.53 5.15
N VAL A 66 -1.55 -9.23 5.33
CA VAL A 66 -1.92 -8.58 6.58
C VAL A 66 -3.21 -7.78 6.37
N ALA A 67 -4.24 -8.07 7.15
CA ALA A 67 -5.44 -7.23 7.17
C ALA A 67 -5.11 -5.91 7.87
N LEU A 68 -5.49 -4.77 7.25
CA LEU A 68 -5.30 -3.47 7.87
C LEU A 68 -6.61 -3.02 8.52
N ALA A 69 -6.52 -2.65 9.79
CA ALA A 69 -7.60 -2.02 10.52
C ALA A 69 -7.47 -0.50 10.41
N ARG A 70 -8.61 0.17 10.21
CA ARG A 70 -8.69 1.61 10.30
C ARG A 70 -8.73 2.01 11.77
N HIS A 71 -7.93 3.00 12.15
CA HIS A 71 -8.02 3.59 13.49
C HIS A 71 -9.11 4.66 13.53
N GLY A 72 -9.99 4.60 14.53
CA GLY A 72 -11.10 5.54 14.71
C GLY A 72 -10.59 6.98 14.77
N GLY A 73 -11.19 7.89 14.00
CA GLY A 73 -10.73 9.29 13.88
C GLY A 73 -9.48 9.51 13.01
N ALA A 74 -8.60 8.53 12.87
CA ALA A 74 -7.39 8.65 12.06
C ALA A 74 -7.65 8.45 10.55
N SER A 75 -6.75 9.01 9.72
CA SER A 75 -6.74 8.81 8.27
C SER A 75 -6.02 7.53 7.83
N TYR A 76 -5.26 6.91 8.72
CA TYR A 76 -4.42 5.76 8.38
C TYR A 76 -5.06 4.41 8.73
N TRP A 77 -4.53 3.39 8.07
CA TRP A 77 -4.84 1.98 8.23
C TRP A 77 -3.58 1.27 8.69
N SER A 78 -3.66 0.39 9.68
CA SER A 78 -2.49 -0.38 10.11
C SER A 78 -2.79 -1.83 10.44
N GLY A 79 -1.74 -2.64 10.39
CA GLY A 79 -1.79 -4.05 10.74
C GLY A 79 -0.39 -4.60 10.94
N GLN A 80 -0.31 -5.82 11.45
CA GLN A 80 0.96 -6.46 11.79
C GLN A 80 1.04 -7.88 11.20
N LEU A 81 2.17 -8.18 10.60
CA LEU A 81 2.60 -9.52 10.22
C LEU A 81 3.29 -10.17 11.42
N ARG A 82 2.70 -11.25 11.94
CA ARG A 82 3.32 -12.10 12.96
C ARG A 82 4.34 -13.04 12.32
N ASP A 83 5.41 -13.37 13.04
CA ASP A 83 6.48 -14.26 12.59
C ASP A 83 7.05 -13.83 11.22
N ALA A 84 7.54 -12.60 11.16
CA ALA A 84 8.08 -11.96 9.96
C ALA A 84 9.32 -12.67 9.38
N GLY A 85 9.90 -13.65 10.09
CA GLY A 85 11.13 -14.34 9.69
C GLY A 85 12.37 -13.45 9.81
N ILE A 86 12.27 -12.38 10.59
CA ILE A 86 13.37 -11.46 10.91
C ILE A 86 14.11 -12.04 12.13
N ASP A 87 14.68 -13.23 12.00
CA ASP A 87 15.36 -13.84 13.13
C ASP A 87 16.74 -13.20 13.40
N ARG A 88 17.26 -12.38 12.46
CA ARG A 88 18.64 -11.85 12.52
C ARG A 88 18.88 -10.53 11.77
N MET A 89 17.92 -9.61 11.67
CA MET A 89 18.27 -8.31 11.07
C MET A 89 19.17 -7.51 12.00
N LEU A 90 20.42 -7.35 11.58
CA LEU A 90 21.21 -6.18 11.92
C LEU A 90 20.42 -4.96 11.42
N LEU A 91 19.70 -4.31 12.32
CA LEU A 91 19.01 -3.03 12.09
C LEU A 91 19.98 -1.86 11.80
N ALA A 92 21.27 -2.16 11.67
CA ALA A 92 22.34 -1.21 11.41
C ALA A 92 22.25 -0.60 9.99
N ASP A 93 21.66 -1.31 9.03
CA ASP A 93 21.34 -0.80 7.71
C ASP A 93 19.82 -0.71 7.59
N VAL A 94 19.23 0.49 7.71
CA VAL A 94 17.78 0.70 7.74
C VAL A 94 17.16 0.11 6.47
N PRO A 95 16.59 -1.11 6.51
CA PRO A 95 16.21 -1.78 5.29
C PRO A 95 14.92 -1.16 4.80
N LEU A 96 14.88 -0.84 3.51
CA LEU A 96 13.63 -0.49 2.86
C LEU A 96 12.76 -1.74 2.83
N ILE A 97 11.53 -1.63 3.32
CA ILE A 97 10.55 -2.67 3.15
C ILE A 97 9.68 -2.38 1.94
N GLN A 98 9.56 -3.37 1.07
CA GLN A 98 8.63 -3.36 -0.04
C GLN A 98 7.35 -4.08 0.37
N ALA A 99 6.23 -3.39 0.26
CA ALA A 99 4.90 -3.95 0.45
C ALA A 99 3.98 -3.57 -0.72
N ARG A 100 2.90 -4.32 -0.87
CA ARG A 100 1.79 -3.96 -1.77
C ARG A 100 0.55 -3.76 -0.93
N VAL A 101 -0.11 -2.62 -1.08
CA VAL A 101 -1.40 -2.35 -0.42
C VAL A 101 -2.50 -2.56 -1.44
N VAL A 102 -3.41 -3.48 -1.15
CA VAL A 102 -4.64 -3.67 -1.92
C VAL A 102 -5.75 -2.91 -1.21
N ALA A 103 -6.23 -1.85 -1.85
CA ALA A 103 -7.31 -1.00 -1.37
C ALA A 103 -8.61 -1.33 -2.12
N THR A 104 -9.72 -1.47 -1.39
CA THR A 104 -11.06 -1.63 -1.97
C THR A 104 -11.92 -0.43 -1.62
N PHE A 105 -12.54 0.20 -2.64
CA PHE A 105 -13.33 1.42 -2.51
C PHE A 105 -14.83 1.13 -2.48
N ARG A 106 -15.64 2.16 -2.24
CA ARG A 106 -17.11 2.03 -2.04
C ARG A 106 -17.85 1.58 -3.29
N ASP A 107 -17.36 1.97 -4.46
CA ASP A 107 -17.82 1.55 -5.79
C ASP A 107 -17.42 0.11 -6.14
N GLY A 108 -16.72 -0.59 -5.24
CA GLY A 108 -16.22 -1.94 -5.45
C GLY A 108 -14.89 -2.00 -6.20
N HIS A 109 -14.39 -0.85 -6.68
CA HIS A 109 -13.09 -0.73 -7.34
C HIS A 109 -11.96 -1.19 -6.42
N ARG A 110 -10.92 -1.80 -7.01
CA ARG A 110 -9.74 -2.28 -6.30
C ARG A 110 -8.48 -1.75 -6.96
N GLU A 111 -7.59 -1.22 -6.14
CA GLU A 111 -6.26 -0.79 -6.59
C GLU A 111 -5.16 -1.45 -5.78
N THR A 112 -4.05 -1.74 -6.46
CA THR A 112 -2.82 -2.21 -5.84
C THR A 112 -1.81 -1.08 -5.85
N LEU A 113 -1.43 -0.63 -4.66
CA LEU A 113 -0.55 0.50 -4.44
C LEU A 113 0.80 -0.01 -3.95
N PRO A 114 1.91 0.23 -4.67
CA PRO A 114 3.23 -0.13 -4.18
C PRO A 114 3.60 0.76 -2.99
N VAL A 115 4.23 0.16 -1.98
CA VAL A 115 4.74 0.87 -0.81
C VAL A 115 6.20 0.51 -0.63
N LEU A 116 7.03 1.53 -0.59
CA LEU A 116 8.44 1.43 -0.20
C LEU A 116 8.64 2.40 0.95
N THR A 117 9.03 1.89 2.11
CA THR A 117 9.23 2.74 3.31
C THR A 117 10.39 2.21 4.14
N PRO A 118 11.17 3.07 4.82
CA PRO A 118 12.20 2.60 5.74
C PRO A 118 11.58 1.80 6.87
N LEU A 119 12.18 0.65 7.18
CA LEU A 119 11.78 -0.14 8.33
C LEU A 119 12.45 0.43 9.59
N ARG A 120 11.65 0.86 10.55
CA ARG A 120 12.14 1.49 11.79
C ARG A 120 12.08 0.53 12.98
N LEU A 121 12.91 0.82 13.99
CA LEU A 121 12.76 0.23 15.30
C LEU A 121 11.51 0.77 16.00
N GLY A 122 10.81 -0.13 16.67
CA GLY A 122 9.57 0.20 17.37
C GLY A 122 8.37 0.06 16.44
N TRP A 123 7.35 -0.63 16.94
CA TRP A 123 6.02 -0.69 16.36
C TRP A 123 5.04 -0.98 17.49
N GLY A 124 4.06 -0.10 17.68
CA GLY A 124 3.20 -0.07 18.85
C GLY A 124 3.04 1.35 19.36
#